data_AF-A0A3D1GTH4-F1
#
_entry.id   AF-A0A3D1GTH4-F1
#
_cell.length_a   1.000
_cell.length_b   1.000
_cell.length_c   1.000
_cell.angle_alpha   90.00
_cell.angle_beta   90.00
_cell.angle_gamma   90.00
#
_symmetry.space_group_name_H-M   'P 1'
#
loop_
_entity.id
_entity.type
_entity.pdbx_description
1 polymer ?
#
loop_
_entity_poly.entity_id
_entity_poly.type
_entity_poly.pdbx_seq_one_letter_code
_entity_poly.pdbx_strand_id
1 'polypeptide(L)'
;MTTKSAFLTELISRGFMHQATNLDGLDSLASQQPISAYIGFDCTADSLHVGSLIQIMMLRLLQKHGHKPIVLMGGGTTKVGDPSGKDEARPLLSDQDIEE
;
A
#
# COMPACT_ATOMS: atom_id res chain seq x y z
N MET A 1 -23.35 4.36 -1.69
CA MET A 1 -22.70 4.61 -0.38
C MET A 1 -22.28 6.07 -0.36
N THR A 2 -22.60 6.79 0.72
CA THR A 2 -22.19 8.18 0.88
C THR A 2 -21.04 8.23 1.88
N THR A 3 -19.83 8.52 1.39
CA THR A 3 -18.62 8.66 2.21
C THR A 3 -18.51 10.07 2.79
N LYS A 4 -17.99 10.19 4.00
CA LYS A 4 -17.76 11.45 4.73
C LYS A 4 -16.38 12.03 4.41
N SER A 5 -15.36 11.20 4.28
CA SER A 5 -13.99 11.65 3.99
C SER A 5 -13.80 11.88 2.49
N ALA A 6 -13.16 13.00 2.14
CA ALA A 6 -12.79 13.29 0.76
C ALA A 6 -11.80 12.24 0.19
N PHE A 7 -10.93 11.71 1.06
CA PHE A 7 -10.00 10.63 0.73
C PHE A 7 -10.72 9.36 0.26
N LEU A 8 -11.62 8.80 1.07
CA LEU A 8 -12.31 7.57 0.67
C LEU A 8 -13.27 7.79 -0.48
N THR A 9 -13.88 8.97 -0.57
CA THR A 9 -14.72 9.34 -1.72
C THR A 9 -13.93 9.21 -3.02
N GLU A 10 -12.75 9.82 -3.10
CA GLU A 10 -11.92 9.75 -4.30
C GLU A 10 -11.36 8.34 -4.54
N LEU A 11 -10.87 7.67 -3.49
CA LEU A 11 -10.30 6.32 -3.58
C LEU A 11 -11.32 5.29 -4.11
N ILE A 12 -12.55 5.32 -3.60
CA ILE A 12 -13.62 4.41 -4.04
C ILE A 12 -14.10 4.78 -5.44
N SER A 13 -14.27 6.06 -5.75
CA SER A 13 -14.71 6.51 -7.09
C SER A 13 -13.75 6.09 -8.21
N ARG A 14 -12.46 5.96 -7.89
CA ARG A 14 -11.40 5.50 -8.80
C ARG A 14 -11.28 3.97 -8.88
N GLY A 15 -12.06 3.23 -8.08
CA GLY A 15 -12.03 1.77 -8.04
C GLY A 15 -10.78 1.17 -7.36
N PHE A 16 -10.12 1.93 -6.48
CA PHE A 16 -8.89 1.45 -5.81
C PHE A 16 -9.17 0.57 -4.57
N MET A 17 -10.43 0.46 -4.13
CA MET A 17 -10.81 -0.33 -2.96
C MET A 17 -11.32 -1.71 -3.38
N HIS A 18 -10.73 -2.75 -2.82
CA HIS A 18 -11.27 -4.11 -2.90
C HIS A 18 -12.02 -4.50 -1.63
N GLN A 19 -11.36 -4.40 -0.47
CA GLN A 19 -11.91 -4.76 0.83
C GLN A 19 -11.43 -3.79 1.92
N ALA A 20 -12.20 -3.71 3.01
CA ALA A 20 -11.84 -2.96 4.20
C ALA A 20 -12.33 -3.72 5.44
N THR A 21 -11.55 -3.69 6.52
CA THR A 21 -11.89 -4.36 7.80
C THR A 21 -13.09 -3.70 8.48
N ASN A 22 -13.13 -2.36 8.49
CA ASN A 22 -14.25 -1.55 8.97
C ASN A 22 -14.29 -0.23 8.18
N LEU A 23 -15.06 -0.21 7.10
CA LEU A 23 -15.13 0.96 6.20
C LEU A 23 -15.74 2.18 6.90
N ASP A 24 -16.82 2.00 7.66
CA ASP A 24 -17.53 3.12 8.32
C ASP A 24 -16.68 3.77 9.42
N GLY A 25 -15.91 2.95 10.15
CA GLY A 25 -14.96 3.42 11.16
C GLY A 25 -13.79 4.19 10.53
N LEU A 26 -13.23 3.67 9.44
CA LEU A 26 -12.17 4.36 8.70
C LEU A 26 -12.65 5.69 8.12
N ASP A 27 -13.83 5.71 7.51
CA ASP A 27 -14.41 6.93 6.93
C ASP A 27 -14.69 8.00 7.97
N SER A 28 -15.23 7.60 9.12
CA SER A 28 -15.47 8.52 10.23
C SER A 28 -14.16 9.08 10.78
N LEU A 29 -13.12 8.25 10.98
CA LEU A 29 -11.81 8.68 11.47
C LEU A 29 -11.11 9.63 10.48
N ALA A 30 -11.07 9.25 9.19
CA ALA A 30 -10.42 10.03 8.14
C ALA A 30 -11.13 11.37 7.87
N SER A 31 -12.43 11.47 8.19
CA SER A 31 -13.17 12.75 8.11
C SER A 31 -12.88 13.70 9.29
N GLN A 32 -12.41 13.19 10.42
CA GLN A 32 -12.22 13.97 11.64
C GLN A 32 -10.78 14.44 11.84
N GLN A 33 -9.80 13.63 11.41
CA GLN A 33 -8.39 13.94 11.65
C GLN A 33 -7.45 13.34 10.60
N PRO A 34 -6.22 13.88 10.45
CA PRO A 34 -5.18 13.24 9.68
C PRO A 34 -4.88 11.83 10.21
N ILE A 35 -4.86 10.84 9.32
CA ILE A 35 -4.44 9.47 9.63
C ILE A 35 -3.04 9.19 9.07
N SER A 36 -2.35 8.21 9.64
CA SER A 36 -1.13 7.65 9.06
C SER A 36 -1.43 6.26 8.52
N ALA A 37 -0.97 5.96 7.31
CA ALA A 37 -1.08 4.62 6.74
C ALA A 37 0.18 4.29 5.94
N TYR A 38 0.46 2.99 5.81
CA TYR A 38 1.63 2.50 5.11
C TYR A 38 1.25 1.51 4.01
N ILE A 39 2.09 1.44 2.97
CA ILE A 39 2.11 0.30 2.04
C ILE A 39 3.55 -0.22 1.99
N GLY A 40 3.69 -1.54 2.10
CA GLY A 40 4.95 -2.24 1.94
C GLY A 40 5.26 -2.52 0.47
N PHE A 41 6.51 -2.34 0.08
CA PHE A 41 7.07 -2.76 -1.21
C PHE A 41 8.26 -3.67 -0.95
N ASP A 42 8.20 -4.90 -1.43
CA ASP A 42 9.34 -5.82 -1.40
C ASP A 42 10.27 -5.54 -2.59
N CYS A 43 11.58 -5.49 -2.35
CA CYS A 43 12.63 -5.24 -3.34
C CYS A 43 12.89 -6.52 -4.16
N THR A 44 11.90 -6.94 -4.95
CA THR A 44 11.99 -8.19 -5.72
C THR A 44 12.60 -8.02 -7.12
N ALA A 45 12.96 -6.78 -7.48
CA ALA A 45 13.64 -6.38 -8.70
C ALA A 45 14.27 -4.98 -8.50
N ASP A 46 15.23 -4.62 -9.35
CA ASP A 46 15.95 -3.34 -9.35
C ASP A 46 15.03 -2.11 -9.59
N SER A 47 13.78 -2.34 -9.98
CA SER A 47 12.81 -1.28 -10.24
C SER A 47 11.37 -1.70 -9.94
N LEU A 48 10.58 -0.74 -9.47
CA LEU A 48 9.12 -0.90 -9.42
C LEU A 48 8.55 -0.89 -10.84
N HIS A 49 7.53 -1.71 -11.07
CA HIS A 49 6.85 -1.78 -12.36
C HIS A 49 5.39 -1.29 -12.24
N VAL A 50 4.66 -1.31 -13.36
CA VAL A 50 3.26 -0.84 -13.42
C VAL A 50 2.32 -1.50 -12.42
N GLY A 51 2.65 -2.70 -11.93
CA GLY A 51 1.87 -3.41 -10.91
C GLY A 51 1.88 -2.69 -9.56
N SER A 52 2.95 -1.96 -9.25
CA SER A 52 3.08 -1.16 -8.02
C SER A 52 2.36 0.19 -8.12
N LEU A 53 1.95 0.61 -9.32
CA LEU A 53 1.43 1.96 -9.54
C LEU A 53 0.16 2.25 -8.74
N ILE A 54 -0.77 1.30 -8.63
CA ILE A 54 -2.01 1.50 -7.89
C ILE A 54 -1.72 1.81 -6.42
N GLN A 55 -0.81 1.05 -5.81
CA GLN A 55 -0.38 1.24 -4.42
C GLN A 55 0.28 2.62 -4.23
N ILE A 56 1.18 3.01 -5.14
CA ILE A 56 1.81 4.34 -5.12
C ILE A 56 0.75 5.45 -5.22
N MET A 57 -0.23 5.29 -6.12
CA MET A 57 -1.30 6.26 -6.31
C MET A 57 -2.22 6.35 -5.08
N MET A 58 -2.46 5.25 -4.37
CA MET A 58 -3.20 5.27 -3.10
C MET A 58 -2.48 6.09 -2.03
N LEU A 59 -1.17 5.90 -1.85
CA LEU A 59 -0.37 6.73 -0.93
C LEU A 59 -0.35 8.20 -1.37
N ARG A 60 -0.31 8.46 -2.68
CA ARG A 60 -0.39 9.83 -3.21
C ARG A 60 -1.75 10.48 -2.91
N LEU A 61 -2.85 9.76 -3.07
CA LEU A 61 -4.19 10.24 -2.71
C LEU A 61 -4.31 10.49 -1.21
N LEU A 62 -3.77 9.58 -0.38
CA LEU A 62 -3.70 9.75 1.06
C LEU A 62 -3.02 11.09 1.42
N GLN A 63 -1.84 11.35 0.84
CA GLN A 63 -1.12 12.61 1.02
C GLN A 63 -1.89 13.84 0.51
N LYS A 64 -2.52 13.72 -0.67
CA LYS A 64 -3.29 14.79 -1.30
C LYS A 64 -4.43 15.28 -0.40
N HIS A 65 -5.04 14.37 0.36
CA HIS A 65 -6.12 14.67 1.30
C HIS A 65 -5.64 15.01 2.72
N GLY A 66 -4.35 15.35 2.90
CA GLY A 66 -3.80 15.86 4.16
C GLY A 66 -3.43 14.78 5.18
N HIS A 67 -3.44 13.51 4.77
CA HIS A 67 -3.00 12.39 5.61
C HIS A 67 -1.50 12.11 5.43
N LYS A 68 -0.94 11.25 6.28
CA LYS A 68 0.50 10.94 6.31
C LYS A 68 0.79 9.55 5.69
N PRO A 69 1.27 9.48 4.44
CA PRO A 69 1.73 8.23 3.87
C PRO A 69 3.07 7.80 4.47
N ILE A 70 3.27 6.49 4.61
CA ILE A 70 4.55 5.87 4.95
C ILE A 70 4.84 4.85 3.85
N VAL A 71 5.93 5.06 3.11
CA VAL A 71 6.45 4.07 2.16
C VAL A 71 7.36 3.14 2.95
N LEU A 72 7.00 1.86 3.05
CA LEU A 72 7.80 0.87 3.77
C LEU A 72 8.53 -0.02 2.76
N MET A 73 9.86 0.01 2.76
CA MET A 73 10.68 -0.87 1.93
C MET A 73 10.99 -2.16 2.69
N GLY A 74 10.66 -3.30 2.09
CA GLY A 74 10.68 -4.62 2.71
C GLY A 74 12.05 -5.28 2.74
N GLY A 75 13.06 -4.70 3.38
CA GLY A 75 14.42 -5.31 3.43
C GLY A 75 14.47 -6.68 4.11
N GLY A 76 13.56 -6.95 5.07
CA GLY A 76 13.46 -8.24 5.77
C GLY A 76 12.47 -9.23 5.13
N THR A 77 11.33 -8.77 4.62
CA THR A 77 10.29 -9.60 3.97
C THR A 77 10.72 -10.10 2.59
N THR A 78 11.52 -9.30 1.87
CA THR A 78 12.16 -9.70 0.61
C THR A 78 13.00 -10.97 0.77
N LYS A 79 13.68 -11.15 1.93
CA LYS A 79 14.51 -12.33 2.22
C LYS A 79 13.69 -13.61 2.46
N VAL A 80 12.45 -13.50 2.94
CA VAL A 80 11.60 -14.66 3.23
C VAL A 80 10.72 -15.02 2.04
N GLY A 81 10.30 -14.00 1.27
CA GLY A 81 9.36 -14.12 0.16
C GLY A 81 7.92 -14.23 0.66
N ASP A 82 7.04 -13.34 0.20
CA ASP A 82 5.61 -13.45 0.46
C ASP A 82 5.02 -14.62 -0.37
N PRO A 83 4.44 -15.67 0.29
CA PRO A 83 3.83 -16.81 -0.41
C PRO A 83 2.46 -16.49 -1.00
N SER A 84 1.93 -15.29 -0.80
CA SER A 84 0.60 -14.87 -1.27
C SER A 84 0.49 -14.93 -2.80
N GLY A 85 -0.02 -16.05 -3.32
CA GLY A 85 -0.40 -16.21 -4.73
C GLY A 85 0.62 -16.89 -5.65
N LYS A 86 1.67 -17.54 -5.12
CA LYS A 86 2.60 -18.37 -5.93
C LYS A 86 2.80 -19.74 -5.29
N ASP A 87 2.61 -20.80 -6.08
CA ASP A 87 2.77 -22.21 -5.66
C ASP A 87 4.24 -22.65 -5.50
N GLU A 88 5.20 -21.83 -5.93
CA GLU A 88 6.63 -22.12 -5.80
C GLU A 88 7.34 -21.10 -4.91
N ALA A 89 8.07 -21.61 -3.91
CA ALA A 89 8.92 -20.81 -3.04
C ALA A 89 9.99 -20.09 -3.89
N ARG A 90 10.08 -18.76 -3.77
CA ARG A 90 11.08 -17.98 -4.49
C ARG A 90 12.49 -18.32 -3.96
N PRO A 91 13.52 -18.30 -4.81
CA PRO A 91 14.89 -18.44 -4.35
C PRO A 91 15.23 -17.31 -3.36
N LEU A 92 15.94 -17.67 -2.27
CA LEU A 92 16.44 -16.73 -1.27
C LEU A 92 17.39 -15.74 -1.95
N LEU A 93 17.06 -14.45 -1.92
CA LEU A 93 17.95 -13.38 -2.37
C LEU A 93 19.03 -13.13 -1.31
N SER A 94 20.27 -12.90 -1.74
CA SER A 94 21.38 -12.58 -0.82
C SER A 94 21.32 -11.11 -0.40
N ASP A 95 22.01 -10.76 0.68
CA ASP A 95 22.08 -9.37 1.17
C ASP A 95 22.70 -8.43 0.12
N GLN A 96 23.59 -8.96 -0.73
CA GLN A 96 24.18 -8.24 -1.86
C GLN A 96 23.13 -7.85 -2.91
N ASP A 97 22.16 -8.73 -3.18
CA ASP A 97 21.11 -8.47 -4.18
C ASP A 97 20.07 -7.44 -3.67
N ILE A 98 20.06 -7.13 -2.37
CA ILE A 98 19.08 -6.22 -1.74
C ILE A 98 19.65 -4.80 -1.56
N GLU A 99 20.98 -4.65 -1.52
CA GLU A 99 21.67 -3.37 -1.26
C GLU A 99 22.12 -2.61 -2.52
N GLU A 100 22.04 -3.20 -3.72
CA GLU A 100 22.20 -2.48 -5.01
C GLU A 100 20.94 -1.70 -5.42
#